data_AF-A0A511V475-F1
#
_entry.id   AF-A0A511V475-F1
#
_cell.length_a   1.000
_cell.length_b   1.000
_cell.length_c   1.000
_cell.angle_alpha   90.00
_cell.angle_beta   90.00
_cell.angle_gamma   90.00
#
_symmetry.space_group_name_H-M   'P 1'
#
loop_
_entity.id
_entity.type
_entity.pdbx_description
1 polymer ?
#
loop_
_entity_poly.entity_id
_entity_poly.type
_entity_poly.pdbx_seq_one_letter_code
_entity_poly.pdbx_strand_id
1 'polypeptide(L)' 'MCKVRVTPGSFVSPPQEKEKRMIGEEHLACGMRLACQARVQGEAQVELAESRLASVVRTQLEKQRQERGEW' A
#
# COMPACT_ATOMS: atom_id res chain seq x y z
N MET A 1 2.11 7.49 -2.19
CA MET A 1 0.67 7.14 -2.32
C MET A 1 0.27 6.24 -1.15
N CYS A 2 -0.86 6.47 -0.48
CA CYS A 2 -1.31 5.69 0.69
C CYS A 2 -2.20 4.48 0.33
N LYS A 3 -2.16 4.01 -0.93
CA LYS A 3 -3.05 2.95 -1.43
C LYS A 3 -2.55 1.58 -0.96
N VAL A 4 -3.45 0.79 -0.37
CA VAL A 4 -3.18 -0.56 0.18
C VAL A 4 -4.32 -1.50 -0.21
N ARG A 5 -4.08 -2.81 -0.25
CA ARG A 5 -5.14 -3.81 -0.39
C ARG A 5 -5.44 -4.38 0.98
N VAL A 6 -6.71 -4.36 1.38
CA VAL A 6 -7.15 -4.96 2.65
C VAL A 6 -7.52 -6.42 2.41
N THR A 7 -6.95 -7.31 3.21
CA THR A 7 -7.23 -8.75 3.12
C THR A 7 -8.65 -9.02 3.61
N PRO A 8 -9.43 -9.89 2.92
CA PRO A 8 -10.76 -10.30 3.40
C PRO A 8 -10.73 -10.80 4.85
N GLY A 9 -11.73 -10.43 5.65
CA GLY A 9 -11.78 -10.75 7.07
C GLY A 9 -11.10 -9.72 7.99
N SER A 10 -10.41 -8.73 7.44
CA SER A 10 -9.86 -7.61 8.22
C SER A 10 -10.94 -6.65 8.70
N PHE A 11 -10.82 -6.18 9.95
CA PHE A 11 -11.77 -5.26 10.56
C PHE A 11 -11.31 -3.81 10.40
N VAL A 12 -11.75 -3.17 9.31
CA VAL A 12 -11.52 -1.74 9.04
C VAL A 12 -12.82 -1.01 8.78
N SER A 13 -12.84 0.30 9.08
CA SER A 13 -14.01 1.15 8.86
C SER A 13 -14.46 1.13 7.40
N PRO A 14 -15.76 1.31 7.12
CA PRO A 14 -16.25 1.45 5.75
C PRO A 14 -15.60 2.64 5.03
N PRO A 15 -15.55 2.62 3.69
CA PRO A 15 -14.98 3.71 2.92
C PRO A 15 -15.80 4.99 3.03
N GLN A 16 -15.10 6.11 3.24
CA GLN A 16 -15.72 7.43 3.28
C GLN A 16 -16.01 7.96 1.87
N GLU A 17 -16.91 8.93 1.73
CA GLU A 17 -17.22 9.55 0.43
C GLU A 17 -16.01 10.21 -0.26
N LYS A 18 -15.04 10.69 0.53
CA LYS A 18 -13.78 11.19 -0.02
C LYS A 18 -12.96 10.06 -0.66
N GLU A 19 -12.88 8.91 0.01
CA GLU A 19 -12.17 7.73 -0.46
C GLU A 19 -12.79 7.20 -1.76
N LYS A 20 -14.12 7.05 -1.79
CA LYS A 20 -14.89 6.65 -2.98
C LYS A 20 -14.60 7.55 -4.18
N ARG A 21 -14.59 8.87 -3.99
CA ARG A 21 -14.27 9.83 -5.07
C ARG A 21 -12.82 9.77 -5.55
N MET A 22 -11.88 9.36 -4.69
CA MET A 22 -10.45 9.33 -5.03
C MET A 22 -10.02 8.08 -5.76
N ILE A 23 -10.61 6.92 -5.45
CA ILE A 23 -10.22 5.63 -6.05
C ILE A 23 -11.36 4.91 -6.78
N GLY A 24 -12.61 5.37 -6.68
CA GLY A 24 -13.75 4.76 -7.35
C GLY A 24 -14.23 3.47 -6.67
N GLU A 25 -15.45 3.06 -7.02
CA GLU A 25 -16.10 1.89 -6.43
C GLU A 25 -15.47 0.56 -6.88
N GLU A 26 -14.98 0.48 -8.11
CA GLU A 26 -14.31 -0.72 -8.63
C GLU A 26 -13.07 -1.10 -7.79
N HIS A 27 -12.22 -0.12 -7.47
CA HIS A 27 -11.06 -0.35 -6.62
C HIS A 27 -11.46 -0.76 -5.20
N LEU A 28 -12.49 -0.12 -4.63
CA LEU A 28 -13.03 -0.51 -3.32
C LEU A 28 -13.57 -1.95 -3.33
N ALA A 29 -14.25 -2.35 -4.40
CA ALA A 29 -14.79 -3.70 -4.57
C ALA A 29 -13.68 -4.76 -4.63
N CYS A 30 -12.51 -4.42 -5.16
CA CYS A 30 -11.33 -5.29 -5.12
C CYS A 30 -10.55 -5.25 -3.78
N GLY A 31 -11.10 -4.59 -2.74
CA GLY A 31 -10.45 -4.45 -1.44
C GLY A 31 -9.35 -3.40 -1.38
N MET A 32 -9.20 -2.54 -2.40
CA MET A 32 -8.25 -1.43 -2.33
C MET A 32 -8.78 -0.33 -1.43
N ARG A 33 -7.94 0.18 -0.54
CA ARG A 33 -8.25 1.28 0.39
C ARG A 33 -7.14 2.32 0.39
N LEU A 34 -7.47 3.51 0.85
CA LEU A 34 -6.51 4.54 1.23
C LEU A 34 -6.21 4.37 2.72
N ALA A 35 -5.02 3.87 3.06
CA ALA A 35 -4.60 3.65 4.45
C ALA A 35 -4.73 4.92 5.30
N CYS A 36 -4.56 6.08 4.69
CA CYS A 36 -4.70 7.38 5.35
C CYS A 36 -6.14 7.79 5.68
N GLN A 37 -7.16 7.05 5.22
CA GLN A 37 -8.59 7.28 5.50
C GLN A 37 -9.29 6.10 6.18
N ALA A 38 -8.67 4.91 6.21
CA ALA A 38 -9.20 3.73 6.88
C ALA A 38 -8.84 3.73 8.37
N ARG A 39 -9.82 3.45 9.24
CA ARG A 39 -9.59 3.22 10.68
C ARG A 39 -9.64 1.73 10.98
N VAL A 40 -8.67 1.26 11.74
CA VAL A 40 -8.64 -0.12 12.25
C VAL A 40 -9.68 -0.28 13.35
N GLN A 41 -10.52 -1.30 13.26
CA GLN A 41 -11.61 -1.62 14.20
C GLN A 41 -11.43 -2.99 14.86
N GLY A 42 -10.38 -3.73 14.50
CA GLY A 42 -10.02 -5.04 15.04
C GLY A 42 -8.74 -5.52 14.38
N GLU A 43 -8.52 -6.84 14.32
CA GLU A 43 -7.39 -7.39 13.58
C GLU A 43 -7.51 -7.05 12.09
N ALA A 44 -6.42 -6.54 11.51
CA ALA A 44 -6.41 -6.11 10.11
C ALA A 44 -5.10 -6.51 9.46
N GLN A 45 -5.21 -7.18 8.32
CA GLN A 45 -4.11 -7.52 7.45
C GLN A 45 -4.24 -6.73 6.15
N VAL A 46 -3.11 -6.17 5.71
CA VAL A 46 -3.05 -5.38 4.48
C VAL A 46 -1.84 -5.75 3.66
N GLU A 47 -1.99 -5.71 2.34
CA GLU A 47 -0.91 -5.85 1.38
C GLU A 47 -0.53 -4.49 0.82
N LEU A 48 0.75 -4.17 0.87
CA LEU A 48 1.31 -3.00 0.24
C LEU A 48 1.66 -3.35 -1.20
N ALA A 49 1.02 -2.68 -2.16
CA ALA A 49 1.46 -2.77 -3.54
C ALA A 49 2.88 -2.17 -3.63
N GLU A 50 3.82 -2.98 -4.11
CA GLU A 50 5.20 -2.55 -4.24
C GLU A 50 5.29 -1.36 -5.21
N SER A 51 5.83 -0.24 -4.73
CA SER A 51 5.96 0.93 -5.60
C SER A 51 7.12 0.74 -6.58
N ARG A 52 6.96 1.19 -7.84
CA ARG A 52 8.08 1.23 -8.81
C ARG A 52 9.33 1.89 -8.22
N LEU A 53 9.16 2.92 -7.40
CA LEU A 53 10.25 3.60 -6.71
C LEU A 53 11.01 2.69 -5.76
N ALA A 54 10.33 1.82 -5.01
CA ALA A 54 10.99 0.87 -4.11
C ALA A 54 11.84 -0.17 -4.86
N SER A 55 11.43 -0.55 -6.07
CA SER A 55 12.26 -1.39 -6.95
C SER A 55 13.51 -0.63 -7.44
N VAL A 56 13.33 0.60 -7.94
CA VAL A 56 14.44 1.45 -8.42
C VAL A 56 15.44 1.76 -7.31
N VAL A 57 14.97 2.11 -6.11
CA VAL A 57 15.82 2.42 -4.95
C VAL A 57 16.65 1.20 -4.53
N ARG A 58 16.07 -0.01 -4.54
CA ARG A 58 16.84 -1.24 -4.26
C ARG A 58 17.97 -1.44 -5.27
N THR A 59 17.66 -1.31 -6.56
CA THR A 59 18.68 -1.41 -7.61
C THR A 59 19.78 -0.37 -7.45
N GLN A 60 19.45 0.86 -7.04
CA GLN A 60 20.44 1.92 -6.80
C GLN A 60 21.30 1.64 -5.57
N LEU A 61 20.70 1.17 -4.47
CA LEU A 61 21.44 0.80 -3.25
C LEU A 61 22.36 -0.40 -3.47
N GLU A 62 21.94 -1.38 -4.27
CA GLU A 62 22.77 -2.53 -4.66
C GLU A 62 23.99 -2.09 -5.49
N LYS A 63 23.81 -1.19 -6.46
CA LYS A 63 24.92 -0.61 -7.22
C LYS A 63 25.91 0.14 -6.33
N GLN A 64 25.43 0.94 -5.39
CA GLN A 64 26.29 1.66 -4.44
C GLN A 64 27.11 0.73 -3.55
N ARG A 65 26.54 -0.41 -3.12
CA ARG A 65 27.29 -1.42 -2.34
C ARG A 65 28.41 -2.05 -3.17
N GLN A 66 28.14 -2.38 -4.42
CA GLN A 66 29.15 -2.92 -5.35
C GLN A 66 30.28 -1.91 -5.60
N GLU A 67 29.96 -0.63 -5.78
CA GLU A 67 30.93 0.45 -6.00
C GLU A 67 31.80 0.73 -4.75
N ARG A 68 31.23 0.59 -3.53
CA ARG A 68 31.99 0.75 -2.28
C ARG A 68 32.86 -0.46 -1.92
N GLY A 69 32.82 -1.53 -2.71
CA GLY A 69 33.62 -2.74 -2.46
C GLY A 69 33.22 -3.49 -1.20
N GLU A 70 32.03 -3.20 -0.65
CA GLU A 70 31.47 -3.87 0.52
C GLU A 70 30.76 -5.15 0.05
N TRP A 71 31.57 -6.19 -0.16
CA TRP A 71 31.08 -7.57 -0.34
C TRP A 71 31.12 -8.31 0.99
#